data_AF-A0A2V8XP65-F1
#
_entry.id   AF-A0A2V8XP65-F1
#
_cell.length_a   1.000
_cell.length_b   1.000
_cell.length_c   1.000
_cell.angle_alpha   90.00
_cell.angle_beta   90.00
_cell.angle_gamma   90.00
#
_symmetry.space_group_name_H-M   'P 1'
#
loop_
_entity.id
_entity.type
_entity.pdbx_description
1 polymer ?
#
loop_
_entity_poly.entity_id
_entity_poly.type
_entity_poly.pdbx_seq_one_letter_code
_entity_poly.pdbx_strand_id
1 'polypeptide(L)'
;GGKMFALTPLEPAPVCLSFKASSENFAELTERPNIIPAPYLARAQWVALQTRDALPPDELARLLRESYDMVFAKLPRKARDAVSSARSLSPKVRGKSAGKKKLRRSR
;
A
#
# COMPACT_ATOMS: atom_id res chain seq x y z
N GLY A 1 16.93 -5.19 6.46
CA GLY A 1 15.90 -4.15 6.55
C GLY A 1 14.60 -4.77 7.01
N GLY A 2 14.20 -4.53 8.26
CA GLY A 2 13.01 -5.13 8.89
C GLY A 2 11.95 -4.10 9.31
N LYS A 3 11.86 -2.96 8.61
CA LYS A 3 10.86 -1.93 8.90
C LYS A 3 9.68 -2.08 7.94
N MET A 4 8.45 -2.01 8.49
CA MET A 4 7.22 -2.11 7.72
C MET A 4 6.90 -0.78 7.03
N PHE A 5 6.41 -0.85 5.79
CA PHE A 5 5.99 0.30 4.98
C PHE A 5 4.54 0.14 4.45
N ALA A 6 4.09 -1.11 4.28
CA ALA A 6 2.74 -1.47 3.87
C ALA A 6 2.32 -2.78 4.54
N LEU A 7 1.01 -2.93 4.77
CA LEU A 7 0.39 -4.09 5.41
C LEU A 7 -0.92 -4.43 4.68
N THR A 8 -1.06 -5.68 4.25
CA THR A 8 -2.24 -6.16 3.54
C THR A 8 -2.80 -7.36 4.30
N PRO A 9 -4.02 -7.28 4.86
CA PRO A 9 -4.66 -8.45 5.43
C PRO A 9 -4.96 -9.48 4.33
N LEU A 10 -4.63 -10.74 4.61
CA LEU A 10 -4.91 -11.89 3.73
C LEU A 10 -6.30 -12.48 3.99
N GLU A 11 -6.85 -12.21 5.16
CA GLU A 11 -8.19 -12.60 5.60
C GLU A 11 -9.21 -11.48 5.36
N PRO A 12 -10.52 -11.80 5.32
CA PRO A 12 -11.57 -10.79 5.21
C PRO A 12 -11.51 -9.82 6.40
N ALA A 13 -11.02 -8.62 6.11
CA ALA A 13 -10.91 -7.52 7.06
C ALA A 13 -11.69 -6.30 6.53
N PRO A 14 -12.13 -5.40 7.42
CA PRO A 14 -12.80 -4.15 7.01
C PRO A 14 -11.89 -3.19 6.24
N VAL A 15 -10.58 -3.45 6.23
CA VAL A 15 -9.58 -2.70 5.46
C VAL A 15 -8.85 -3.65 4.53
N CYS A 16 -8.63 -3.23 3.29
CA CYS A 16 -7.94 -3.99 2.27
C CYS A 16 -6.42 -3.81 2.28
N LEU A 17 -5.93 -2.61 2.65
CA LEU A 17 -4.50 -2.27 2.61
C LEU A 17 -4.23 -1.08 3.52
N SER A 18 -3.18 -1.15 4.31
CA SER A 18 -2.70 -0.05 5.13
C SER A 18 -1.26 0.29 4.77
N PHE A 19 -0.93 1.57 4.65
CA PHE A 19 0.44 1.99 4.36
C PHE A 19 0.75 3.33 5.04
N LYS A 20 2.05 3.60 5.18
CA LYS A 20 2.53 4.85 5.74
C LYS A 20 2.45 5.97 4.70
N ALA A 21 1.77 7.06 5.02
CA ALA A 21 1.72 8.26 4.18
C ALA A 21 2.62 9.37 4.76
N SER A 22 2.95 10.37 3.93
CA SER A 22 3.53 11.64 4.40
C SER A 22 2.48 12.43 5.18
N SER A 23 2.89 13.42 5.96
CA SER A 23 1.95 14.29 6.69
C SER A 23 0.92 14.96 5.77
N GLU A 24 1.37 15.37 4.59
CA GLU A 24 0.57 16.04 3.56
C GLU A 24 -0.44 15.06 2.93
N ASN A 25 0.05 13.95 2.37
CA ASN A 25 -0.84 12.95 1.77
C ASN A 25 -1.77 12.31 2.80
N PHE A 26 -1.37 12.19 4.07
CA PHE A 26 -2.24 11.67 5.11
C PHE A 26 -3.52 12.50 5.24
N ALA A 27 -3.39 13.84 5.33
CA ALA A 27 -4.54 14.73 5.43
C ALA A 27 -5.43 14.61 4.18
N GLU A 28 -4.84 14.73 2.99
CA GLU A 28 -5.57 14.63 1.72
C GLU A 28 -6.28 13.29 1.55
N LEU A 29 -5.61 12.19 1.87
CA LEU A 29 -6.17 10.85 1.71
C LEU A 29 -7.28 10.58 2.72
N THR A 30 -7.16 11.07 3.96
CA THR A 30 -8.23 10.89 4.98
C THR A 30 -9.50 11.67 4.69
N GLU A 31 -9.44 12.70 3.83
CA GLU A 31 -10.63 13.42 3.35
C GLU A 31 -11.35 12.69 2.21
N ARG A 32 -10.70 11.71 1.57
CA ARG A 32 -11.28 10.94 0.46
C ARG A 32 -12.21 9.83 0.97
N PRO A 33 -13.28 9.51 0.21
CA PRO A 33 -14.16 8.41 0.56
C PRO A 33 -13.44 7.05 0.49
N ASN A 34 -13.80 6.13 1.37
CA ASN A 34 -13.23 4.78 1.49
C ASN A 34 -11.76 4.71 1.95
N ILE A 35 -11.21 5.83 2.43
CA ILE A 35 -9.91 5.88 3.09
C ILE A 35 -10.13 6.34 4.52
N ILE A 36 -9.58 5.60 5.47
CA ILE A 36 -9.65 5.96 6.88
C ILE A 36 -8.24 6.04 7.47
N PRO A 37 -8.05 6.84 8.52
CA PRO A 37 -6.85 6.71 9.34
C PRO A 37 -6.76 5.27 9.87
N ALA A 38 -5.60 4.63 9.72
CA ALA A 38 -5.43 3.23 10.07
C ALA A 38 -5.70 3.02 11.58
N PRO A 39 -6.58 2.08 11.97
CA PRO A 39 -6.83 1.77 13.37
C PRO A 39 -5.52 1.53 14.11
N TYR A 40 -5.33 2.17 15.27
CA TYR A 40 -4.13 2.12 16.12
C TYR A 40 -2.84 2.73 15.54
N LEU A 41 -2.70 2.82 14.21
CA LEU A 41 -1.49 3.32 13.53
C LEU A 41 -1.61 4.76 13.00
N ALA A 42 -2.80 5.37 13.11
CA ALA A 42 -3.06 6.75 12.68
C ALA A 42 -2.06 7.78 13.26
N ARG A 43 -1.63 7.60 14.52
CA ARG A 43 -0.64 8.48 15.17
C ARG A 43 0.71 8.48 14.46
N ALA A 44 1.04 7.38 13.77
CA ALA A 44 2.25 7.26 12.98
C ALA A 44 2.04 7.64 11.49
N GLN A 45 0.90 8.27 11.17
CA GLN A 45 0.51 8.71 9.82
C GLN A 45 0.30 7.53 8.86
N TRP A 46 -0.40 6.50 9.34
CA TRP A 46 -0.82 5.39 8.49
C TRP A 46 -2.26 5.57 8.05
N VAL A 47 -2.49 5.37 6.77
CA VAL A 47 -3.83 5.32 6.17
C VAL A 47 -4.21 3.87 5.88
N ALA A 48 -5.49 3.59 5.93
CA ALA A 48 -6.07 2.30 5.57
C ALA A 48 -7.16 2.48 4.53
N LEU A 49 -7.04 1.73 3.45
CA LEU A 49 -7.99 1.64 2.35
C LEU A 49 -9.06 0.63 2.75
N GLN A 50 -10.32 1.04 2.78
CA GLN A 50 -11.44 0.12 3.04
C GLN A 50 -11.74 -0.75 1.83
N THR A 51 -11.63 -0.18 0.62
CA THR A 51 -11.90 -0.87 -0.64
C THR A 51 -10.68 -0.85 -1.55
N ARG A 52 -10.60 -1.81 -2.48
CA ARG A 52 -9.51 -1.85 -3.49
C ARG A 52 -9.63 -0.75 -4.54
N ASP A 53 -10.84 -0.23 -4.73
CA ASP A 53 -11.14 0.82 -5.70
C ASP A 53 -11.07 2.24 -5.09
N ALA A 54 -10.65 2.36 -3.82
CA ALA A 54 -10.50 3.65 -3.15
C ALA A 54 -9.40 4.54 -3.77
N LEU A 55 -8.43 3.94 -4.45
CA LEU A 55 -7.38 4.64 -5.19
C LEU A 55 -7.12 3.98 -6.54
N PRO A 56 -6.82 4.77 -7.59
CA PRO A 56 -6.36 4.22 -8.85
C PRO A 56 -5.00 3.52 -8.64
N PRO A 57 -4.74 2.42 -9.38
CA PRO A 57 -3.55 1.59 -9.17
C PRO A 57 -2.24 2.36 -9.40
N ASP A 58 -2.23 3.34 -10.31
CA ASP A 58 -1.05 4.16 -10.61
C ASP A 58 -0.70 5.10 -9.44
N GLU A 59 -1.71 5.71 -8.82
CA GLU A 59 -1.54 6.55 -7.64
C GLU A 59 -1.12 5.71 -6.44
N LEU A 60 -1.76 4.55 -6.25
CA LEU A 60 -1.40 3.62 -5.17
C LEU A 60 0.06 3.17 -5.27
N ALA A 61 0.54 2.85 -6.49
CA ALA A 61 1.93 2.46 -6.71
C ALA A 61 2.92 3.59 -6.37
N ARG A 62 2.58 4.85 -6.69
CA ARG A 62 3.39 6.02 -6.33
C ARG A 62 3.44 6.21 -4.81
N LEU A 63 2.28 6.18 -4.14
CA LEU A 63 2.18 6.32 -2.69
C LEU A 63 2.94 5.21 -1.94
N LEU A 64 2.85 3.97 -2.42
CA LEU A 64 3.61 2.85 -1.85
C LEU A 64 5.12 3.03 -2.03
N ARG A 65 5.55 3.57 -3.17
CA ARG A 65 6.97 3.87 -3.42
C ARG A 65 7.46 4.98 -2.49
N GLU A 66 6.70 6.04 -2.29
CA GLU A 66 7.02 7.09 -1.33
C GLU A 66 7.10 6.56 0.11
N SER A 67 6.16 5.70 0.51
CA SER A 67 6.19 5.01 1.81
C SER A 67 7.48 4.21 1.99
N TYR A 68 7.85 3.43 0.96
CA TYR A 68 9.09 2.67 0.95
C TYR A 68 10.32 3.59 1.07
N ASP A 69 10.38 4.66 0.28
CA ASP A 69 11.51 5.59 0.26
C ASP A 69 11.68 6.29 1.63
N MET A 70 10.58 6.66 2.29
CA MET A 70 10.61 7.19 3.67
C MET A 70 11.16 6.19 4.68
N VAL A 71 10.70 4.93 4.59
CA VAL A 71 11.16 3.88 5.51
C VAL A 71 12.61 3.53 5.25
N PHE A 72 13.00 3.45 3.98
CA PHE A 72 14.36 3.24 3.52
C PHE A 72 15.28 4.37 3.95
N ALA A 73 14.80 5.62 3.90
CA ALA A 73 15.54 6.78 4.37
C ALA A 73 15.91 6.71 5.85
N LYS A 74 15.01 6.14 6.66
CA LYS A 74 15.18 5.93 8.10
C LYS A 74 15.97 4.67 8.46
N LEU A 75 16.48 3.89 7.51
CA LEU A 75 17.31 2.73 7.81
C LEU A 75 18.78 3.15 8.00
N PRO A 76 19.50 2.52 8.95
CA PRO A 76 20.95 2.72 9.10
C PRO A 76 21.69 2.21 7.87
N ARG A 77 22.86 2.82 7.54
CA ARG A 77 23.67 2.50 6.34
C ARG A 77 23.81 1.00 6.07
N LYS A 78 24.24 0.23 7.08
CA LYS A 78 24.40 -1.23 7.00
C LYS A 78 23.13 -1.96 6.50
N ALA A 79 21.94 -1.49 6.90
CA ALA A 79 20.68 -2.09 6.49
C ALA A 79 20.23 -1.66 5.08
N ARG A 80 20.64 -0.47 4.63
CA ARG A 80 20.41 0.03 3.27
C ARG A 80 21.26 -0.74 2.26
N ASP A 81 22.54 -0.96 2.58
CA ASP A 81 23.49 -1.68 1.73
C ASP A 81 23.00 -3.11 1.45
N ALA A 82 22.48 -3.80 2.48
CA ALA A 82 21.89 -5.13 2.36
C ALA A 82 20.67 -5.17 1.41
N VAL A 83 19.81 -4.15 1.43
CA VAL A 83 18.63 -4.08 0.54
C VAL A 83 19.04 -3.72 -0.89
N SER A 84 20.04 -2.84 -1.05
CA SER A 84 20.57 -2.49 -2.37
C SER A 84 21.21 -3.69 -3.08
N SER A 85 21.88 -4.57 -2.32
CA SER A 85 22.50 -5.80 -2.83
C SER A 85 21.47 -6.86 -3.24
N ALA A 86 20.25 -6.82 -2.69
CA ALA A 86 19.16 -7.74 -3.03
C ALA A 86 18.37 -7.35 -4.29
N ARG A 87 18.53 -6.12 -4.80
CA ARG A 87 17.78 -5.57 -5.96
C ARG A 87 18.06 -6.30 -7.28
N SER A 88 19.09 -7.13 -7.33
CA SER A 88 19.48 -7.95 -8.49
C SER A 88 18.64 -9.22 -8.68
N LEU A 89 17.72 -9.58 -7.77
CA LEU A 89 17.01 -10.87 -7.79
C LEU A 89 15.48 -10.80 -7.80
N SER A 90 14.85 -9.79 -8.42
CA SER A 90 13.37 -9.73 -8.44
C SER A 90 12.74 -10.60 -9.54
N PRO A 91 11.93 -11.63 -9.21
CA PRO A 91 11.17 -12.41 -10.19
C PRO A 91 9.93 -11.64 -10.64
N LYS A 92 9.63 -11.70 -11.94
CA LYS A 92 8.48 -11.07 -12.61
C LYS A 92 7.16 -11.62 -12.04
N VAL A 93 6.48 -10.87 -11.18
CA VAL A 93 5.16 -11.25 -10.64
C VAL A 93 4.12 -11.18 -11.78
N ARG A 94 3.66 -12.36 -12.22
CA ARG A 94 2.53 -12.52 -13.15
C ARG A 94 1.24 -12.10 -12.44
N GLY A 95 0.66 -10.98 -12.86
CA GLY A 95 -0.68 -10.57 -12.43
C GLY A 95 -1.73 -11.59 -12.88
N LYS A 96 -2.44 -12.19 -11.92
CA LYS A 96 -3.70 -12.90 -12.20
C LYS A 96 -4.82 -11.86 -12.30
N SER A 97 -5.11 -11.43 -13.52
CA SER A 97 -6.39 -10.83 -13.88
C SER A 97 -7.49 -11.88 -13.74
N ALA A 98 -8.34 -11.75 -12.73
CA ALA A 98 -9.56 -12.55 -12.58
C ALA A 98 -10.75 -11.79 -13.18
N GLY A 99 -11.33 -12.39 -14.22
CA GLY A 99 -12.16 -11.76 -15.23
C GLY A 99 -13.53 -11.25 -14.80
N LYS A 100 -13.95 -10.17 -15.47
CA LYS A 100 -15.34 -9.73 -15.60
C LYS A 100 -16.20 -10.89 -16.14
N LYS A 101 -17.07 -11.49 -15.32
CA LYS A 101 -18.22 -12.26 -15.82
C LYS A 101 -19.43 -11.34 -15.95
N LYS A 102 -19.70 -10.99 -17.21
CA LYS A 102 -20.82 -10.22 -17.75
C LYS A 102 -22.15 -10.84 -17.32
N LEU A 103 -22.92 -10.11 -16.51
CA LEU A 103 -24.32 -10.41 -16.19
C LEU A 103 -25.16 -10.31 -17.47
N ARG A 104 -25.66 -11.45 -17.98
CA ARG A 104 -26.68 -11.48 -19.04
C ARG A 104 -28.05 -11.59 -18.38
N ARG A 105 -28.79 -10.49 -18.41
CA ARG A 105 -30.25 -10.45 -18.30
C ARG A 105 -30.87 -11.14 -19.51
N SER A 106 -31.88 -11.99 -19.29
CA SER A 106 -32.96 -12.32 -20.23
C SER A 106 -34.07 -12.98 -19.40
N ARG A 107 -35.17 -12.24 -19.18
CA ARG A 107 -36.52 -12.45 -19.74
C ARG A 107 -37.25 -13.62 -19.09
#